data_AF-A0A3S2DPZ5-F1
#
_entry.id   AF-A0A3S2DPZ5-F1
#
_cell.length_a   1.000
_cell.length_b   1.000
_cell.length_c   1.000
_cell.angle_alpha   90.00
_cell.angle_beta   90.00
_cell.angle_gamma   90.00
#
_symmetry.space_group_name_H-M   'P 1'
#
loop_
_entity.id
_entity.type
_entity.pdbx_description
1 polymer ?
#
loop_
_entity_poly.entity_id
_entity_poly.type
_entity_poly.pdbx_seq_one_letter_code
_entity_poly.pdbx_strand_id
1 'polypeptide(L)'
;FQIVLIIAVKVGGTRRDLVEAAYTLGSTNSGIVDRVIMPANAPEIAETLRLVLGWAWTYVIVAELIGSSSGIGYMIINSQSRLATGQIIFGIIVIGLIGLLSDFAFKAFNRWLFPWSLA
;
A
#
# COMPACT_ATOMS: atom_id res chain seq x y z
N PHE A 1 4.35 5.99 -11.57
CA PHE A 1 5.72 5.60 -11.97
C PHE A 1 6.46 4.85 -10.86
N GLN A 2 6.58 5.41 -9.65
CA GLN A 2 7.33 4.81 -8.52
C GLN A 2 6.96 3.34 -8.23
N ILE A 3 5.67 3.00 -8.25
CA ILE A 3 5.21 1.62 -7.99
C ILE A 3 5.82 0.59 -8.95
N VAL A 4 6.03 0.95 -10.23
CA VAL A 4 6.59 0.05 -11.24
C VAL A 4 8.06 -0.25 -10.92
N LEU A 5 8.81 0.76 -10.50
CA LEU A 5 10.22 0.59 -10.13
C LEU A 5 10.38 -0.30 -8.89
N ILE A 6 9.55 -0.08 -7.86
CA ILE A 6 9.61 -0.86 -6.63
C ILE A 6 9.30 -2.34 -6.92
N ILE A 7 8.25 -2.59 -7.72
CA ILE A 7 7.89 -3.96 -8.13
C ILE A 7 9.01 -4.58 -8.97
N ALA A 8 9.59 -3.84 -9.92
CA ALA A 8 10.68 -4.35 -10.75
C ALA A 8 11.92 -4.76 -9.93
N VAL A 9 12.27 -3.96 -8.92
CA VAL A 9 13.38 -4.28 -8.00
C VAL A 9 13.06 -5.51 -7.15
N LYS A 10 11.84 -5.61 -6.61
CA LYS A 10 11.39 -6.75 -5.80
C LYS A 10 11.42 -8.06 -6.59
N VAL A 11 10.82 -8.05 -7.79
CA VAL A 11 10.84 -9.19 -8.71
C VAL A 11 12.27 -9.56 -9.12
N GLY A 12 13.12 -8.57 -9.39
CA GLY A 12 14.54 -8.80 -9.69
C GLY A 12 15.34 -9.44 -8.56
N GLY A 13 14.86 -9.37 -7.32
CA GLY A 13 15.44 -10.00 -6.14
C GLY A 13 15.01 -11.46 -5.89
N THR A 14 14.19 -12.05 -6.78
CA THR A 14 13.73 -13.44 -6.63
C THR A 14 14.91 -14.41 -6.54
N ARG A 15 14.86 -15.36 -5.60
CA ARG A 15 15.90 -16.40 -5.43
C ARG A 15 16.11 -17.16 -6.75
N ARG A 16 17.34 -17.14 -7.24
CA ARG A 16 17.73 -17.82 -8.48
C ARG A 16 17.53 -19.33 -8.40
N ASP A 17 17.73 -19.94 -7.24
CA ASP A 17 17.54 -21.38 -7.01
C ASP A 17 16.13 -21.86 -7.40
N LEU A 18 15.09 -21.06 -7.14
CA LEU A 18 13.70 -21.40 -7.48
C LEU A 18 13.47 -21.38 -9.00
N VAL A 19 14.10 -20.44 -9.68
CA VAL A 19 14.05 -20.28 -11.13
C VAL A 19 14.81 -21.40 -11.81
N GLU A 20 16.02 -21.70 -11.33
CA GLU A 20 16.87 -22.79 -11.84
C GLU A 20 16.21 -24.16 -11.64
N ALA A 21 15.62 -24.43 -10.47
CA ALA A 21 14.87 -25.66 -10.22
C ALA A 21 13.68 -25.82 -11.17
N ALA A 22 12.95 -24.73 -11.47
CA ALA A 22 11.84 -24.77 -12.42
C ALA A 22 12.32 -25.04 -13.86
N TYR A 23 13.48 -24.53 -14.25
CA TYR A 23 14.12 -24.88 -15.53
C TYR A 23 14.51 -26.36 -15.58
N THR A 24 15.08 -26.93 -14.51
CA THR A 24 15.41 -28.37 -14.43
C THR A 24 14.16 -29.25 -14.55
N LEU A 25 13.01 -28.79 -14.07
CA LEU A 25 11.72 -29.47 -14.20
C LEU A 25 11.06 -29.29 -15.59
N GLY A 26 11.74 -28.63 -16.54
CA GLY A 26 11.27 -28.46 -17.93
C GLY A 26 10.28 -27.31 -18.12
N SER A 27 10.21 -26.34 -17.19
CA SER A 27 9.31 -25.19 -17.34
C SER A 27 9.78 -24.26 -18.46
N THR A 28 8.82 -23.73 -19.22
CA THR A 28 9.06 -22.67 -20.20
C THR A 28 9.19 -21.31 -19.51
N ASN A 29 9.77 -20.32 -20.18
CA ASN A 29 9.95 -18.95 -19.64
C ASN A 29 8.63 -18.34 -19.14
N SER A 30 7.53 -18.49 -19.89
CA SER A 30 6.20 -18.02 -19.47
C SER A 30 5.68 -18.80 -18.27
N GLY A 31 5.91 -20.12 -18.21
CA GLY A 31 5.55 -20.94 -17.07
C GLY A 31 6.29 -20.56 -15.79
N ILE A 32 7.53 -20.08 -15.88
CA ILE A 32 8.32 -19.61 -14.73
C ILE A 32 7.73 -18.31 -14.17
N VAL A 33 7.32 -17.38 -15.04
CA VAL A 33 6.70 -16.13 -14.61
C VAL A 33 5.44 -16.41 -13.81
N ASP A 34 4.50 -17.18 -14.37
CA ASP A 34 3.20 -17.39 -13.73
C ASP A 34 3.27 -18.33 -12.51
N ARG A 35 4.18 -19.31 -12.53
CA ARG A 35 4.17 -20.42 -11.57
C ARG A 35 5.24 -20.31 -10.49
N VAL A 36 6.24 -19.46 -10.68
CA VAL A 36 7.34 -19.26 -9.73
C VAL A 36 7.44 -17.80 -9.32
N ILE A 37 7.64 -16.89 -10.27
CA ILE A 37 7.91 -15.48 -9.98
C ILE A 37 6.67 -14.79 -9.40
N MET A 38 5.50 -14.96 -10.04
CA MET A 38 4.25 -14.35 -9.60
C MET A 38 3.86 -14.79 -8.17
N PRO A 39 3.74 -16.09 -7.84
CA PRO A 39 3.35 -16.50 -6.49
C PRO A 39 4.41 -16.22 -5.43
N ALA A 40 5.71 -16.22 -5.78
CA ALA A 40 6.79 -15.90 -4.84
C ALA A 40 6.81 -14.41 -4.45
N ASN A 41 6.55 -13.52 -5.41
CA ASN A 41 6.60 -12.06 -5.18
C ASN A 41 5.24 -11.45 -4.85
N ALA A 42 4.12 -12.16 -5.06
CA ALA A 42 2.78 -11.67 -4.76
C ALA A 42 2.62 -11.06 -3.35
N PRO A 43 3.10 -11.67 -2.25
CA PRO A 43 3.02 -11.06 -0.93
C PRO A 43 3.82 -9.75 -0.82
N GLU A 44 4.99 -9.67 -1.45
CA GLU A 44 5.81 -8.45 -1.46
C GLU A 44 5.21 -7.33 -2.33
N ILE A 45 4.56 -7.69 -3.43
CA ILE A 45 3.84 -6.73 -4.30
C ILE A 45 2.66 -6.13 -3.53
N ALA A 46 1.92 -6.96 -2.79
CA ALA A 46 0.81 -6.48 -1.99
C ALA A 46 1.28 -5.63 -0.79
N GLU A 47 2.44 -5.93 -0.20
CA GLU A 47 3.07 -5.04 0.78
C GLU A 47 3.49 -3.70 0.16
N THR A 48 4.08 -3.73 -1.04
CA THR A 48 4.42 -2.52 -1.81
C THR A 48 3.18 -1.68 -2.07
N LEU A 49 2.05 -2.31 -2.44
CA LEU A 49 0.79 -1.62 -2.67
C LEU A 49 0.29 -0.92 -1.40
N ARG A 50 0.37 -1.59 -0.24
CA ARG A 50 0.05 -0.99 1.07
C ARG A 50 0.92 0.23 1.37
N LEU A 51 2.22 0.15 1.10
CA LEU A 51 3.14 1.28 1.29
C LEU A 51 2.71 2.48 0.42
N VAL A 52 2.43 2.24 -0.86
CA VAL A 52 1.99 3.29 -1.79
C VAL A 52 0.62 3.86 -1.40
N LEU A 53 -0.28 3.06 -0.84
CA LEU A 53 -1.55 3.55 -0.29
C LEU A 53 -1.35 4.47 0.91
N GLY A 54 -0.35 4.20 1.75
CA GLY A 54 0.07 5.13 2.80
C GLY A 54 0.47 6.50 2.24
N TRP A 55 1.14 6.54 1.09
CA TRP A 55 1.44 7.80 0.39
C TRP A 55 0.19 8.40 -0.26
N ALA A 56 -0.71 7.59 -0.80
CA ALA A 56 -1.98 8.08 -1.37
C ALA A 56 -2.80 8.86 -0.33
N TRP A 57 -2.71 8.49 0.95
CA TRP A 57 -3.41 9.17 2.04
C TRP A 57 -3.03 10.65 2.15
N THR A 58 -1.75 11.01 1.98
CA THR A 58 -1.33 12.42 2.03
C THR A 58 -1.91 13.21 0.85
N TYR A 59 -1.99 12.58 -0.32
CA TYR A 59 -2.61 13.19 -1.50
C TYR A 59 -4.12 13.36 -1.36
N VAL A 60 -4.83 12.42 -0.72
CA VAL A 60 -6.26 12.56 -0.43
C VAL A 60 -6.50 13.79 0.44
N ILE A 61 -5.69 13.98 1.49
CA ILE A 61 -5.78 15.17 2.34
C ILE A 61 -5.56 16.43 1.49
N VAL A 62 -4.49 16.49 0.70
CA VAL A 62 -4.22 17.64 -0.18
C VAL A 62 -5.40 17.92 -1.13
N ALA A 63 -6.00 16.87 -1.70
CA ALA A 63 -7.16 16.99 -2.57
C ALA A 63 -8.39 17.55 -1.84
N GLU A 64 -8.64 17.13 -0.59
CA GLU A 64 -9.73 17.69 0.24
C GLU A 64 -9.53 19.18 0.52
N LEU A 65 -8.28 19.63 0.76
CA LEU A 65 -7.99 21.02 1.10
C LEU A 65 -8.21 21.99 -0.07
N ILE A 66 -8.01 21.52 -1.31
CA ILE A 66 -8.05 22.38 -2.51
C ILE A 66 -9.40 22.26 -3.24
N GLY A 67 -9.94 21.04 -3.33
CA GLY A 67 -11.05 20.72 -4.23
C GLY A 67 -12.40 20.48 -3.55
N SER A 68 -12.46 20.42 -2.22
CA SER A 68 -13.69 20.06 -1.51
C SER A 68 -14.17 21.16 -0.58
N SER A 69 -15.47 21.44 -0.63
CA SER A 69 -16.17 22.31 0.33
C SER A 69 -16.64 21.55 1.59
N SER A 70 -16.29 20.27 1.70
CA SER A 70 -16.62 19.39 2.82
C SER A 70 -15.53 18.34 3.04
N GLY A 71 -15.23 18.00 4.29
CA GLY A 71 -14.17 17.03 4.62
C GLY A 71 -13.46 17.38 5.91
N ILE A 72 -12.62 16.45 6.41
CA ILE A 72 -11.90 16.65 7.66
C ILE A 72 -10.80 17.70 7.46
N GLY A 73 -10.11 17.68 6.32
CA GLY A 73 -9.14 18.72 5.97
C GLY A 73 -9.77 20.12 5.89
N TYR A 74 -10.92 20.22 5.23
CA TYR A 74 -11.69 21.48 5.14
C TYR A 74 -12.12 21.98 6.53
N MET A 75 -12.62 21.08 7.39
CA MET A 75 -13.00 21.41 8.77
C MET A 75 -11.82 22.00 9.55
N ILE A 76 -10.61 21.45 9.40
CA ILE A 76 -9.40 21.95 10.08
C ILE A 76 -9.09 23.38 9.62
N ILE A 77 -9.09 23.65 8.31
CA ILE A 77 -8.83 25.00 7.78
C ILE A 77 -9.90 26.01 8.25
N ASN A 78 -11.18 25.65 8.18
CA ASN A 78 -12.25 26.53 8.67
C ASN A 78 -12.21 26.72 10.20
N SER A 79 -11.67 25.77 10.95
CA SER A 79 -11.48 25.91 12.40
C SER A 79 -10.29 26.82 12.73
N GLN A 80 -9.27 26.88 11.87
CA GLN A 80 -8.14 27.82 12.02
C GLN A 80 -8.59 29.28 11.93
N SER A 81 -9.51 29.63 11.02
CA SER A 81 -10.03 31.01 10.90
C SER A 81 -10.82 31.46 12.14
N ARG A 82 -11.34 30.50 12.92
CA ARG A 82 -12.09 30.75 14.17
C ARG A 82 -11.24 30.57 15.43
N LEU A 83 -9.93 30.32 15.29
CA LEU A 83 -9.02 29.98 16.38
C LEU A 83 -9.55 28.85 17.29
N ALA A 84 -10.36 27.94 16.72
CA ALA A 84 -11.00 26.85 17.44
C ALA A 84 -10.04 25.67 17.59
N THR A 85 -9.04 25.82 18.45
CA THR A 85 -7.94 24.84 18.60
C THR A 85 -8.42 23.44 18.97
N GLY A 86 -9.49 23.32 19.78
CA GLY A 86 -10.08 22.03 20.13
C GLY A 86 -10.56 21.25 18.89
N GLN A 87 -11.16 21.95 17.93
CA GLN A 87 -11.68 21.35 16.71
C GLN A 87 -10.55 20.96 15.73
N ILE A 88 -9.46 21.72 15.72
CA ILE A 88 -8.24 21.39 14.97
C ILE A 88 -7.61 20.09 15.50
N ILE A 89 -7.41 20.00 16.82
CA ILE A 89 -6.82 18.81 17.46
C ILE A 89 -7.70 17.59 17.21
N PHE A 90 -9.01 17.73 17.36
CA PHE A 90 -9.96 16.66 17.05
C PHE A 90 -9.81 16.17 15.61
N GLY A 91 -9.74 17.07 14.63
CA GLY A 91 -9.53 16.72 13.22
C GLY A 91 -8.24 15.93 12.99
N ILE A 92 -7.13 16.35 13.60
CA ILE A 92 -5.83 15.65 13.50
C ILE A 92 -5.92 14.23 14.07
N ILE A 93 -6.56 14.06 15.23
CA ILE A 93 -6.75 12.74 15.86
C ILE A 93 -7.60 11.84 14.96
N VAL A 94 -8.70 12.36 14.40
CA VAL A 94 -9.59 11.58 13.53
C VAL A 94 -8.86 11.13 12.25
N ILE A 95 -8.09 12.01 11.60
CA ILE A 95 -7.29 11.63 10.41
C ILE A 95 -6.28 10.55 10.77
N GLY A 96 -5.58 10.69 11.90
CA GLY A 96 -4.63 9.69 12.37
C GLY A 96 -5.29 8.33 12.62
N LEU A 97 -6.47 8.32 13.24
CA LEU A 97 -7.23 7.11 13.51
C LEU A 97 -7.68 6.42 12.21
N ILE A 98 -8.22 7.18 11.25
CA ILE A 98 -8.67 6.63 9.96
C ILE A 98 -7.48 6.07 9.17
N GLY A 99 -6.35 6.79 9.13
CA GLY A 99 -5.13 6.32 8.48
C GLY A 99 -4.63 5.01 9.10
N LEU A 100 -4.63 4.92 10.43
CA LEU A 100 -4.23 3.71 11.16
C LEU A 100 -5.17 2.54 10.87
N LEU A 101 -6.49 2.76 10.95
CA LEU A 101 -7.50 1.74 10.65
C LEU A 101 -7.37 1.22 9.22
N SER A 102 -7.11 2.12 8.27
CA SER A 102 -6.87 1.76 6.88
C SER A 102 -5.62 0.88 6.74
N ASP A 103 -4.49 1.24 7.33
CA ASP A 103 -3.27 0.40 7.27
C ASP A 103 -3.50 -0.99 7.88
N PHE A 104 -4.18 -1.06 9.03
CA PHE A 104 -4.54 -2.34 9.64
C PHE A 104 -5.47 -3.18 8.76
N ALA A 105 -6.47 -2.57 8.14
CA ALA A 105 -7.37 -3.24 7.22
C ALA A 105 -6.61 -3.81 6.02
N PHE A 106 -5.70 -3.03 5.42
CA PHE A 106 -4.85 -3.51 4.31
C PHE A 106 -3.89 -4.62 4.76
N LYS A 107 -3.31 -4.53 5.96
CA LYS A 107 -2.45 -5.57 6.51
C LYS A 107 -3.23 -6.87 6.75
N ALA A 108 -4.44 -6.78 7.28
CA ALA A 108 -5.31 -7.94 7.48
C ALA A 108 -5.74 -8.56 6.14
N PHE A 109 -6.11 -7.74 5.16
CA PHE A 109 -6.46 -8.17 3.81
C PHE A 109 -5.28 -8.86 3.12
N ASN A 110 -4.07 -8.32 3.26
CA ASN A 110 -2.85 -8.94 2.74
C ASN A 110 -2.60 -10.32 3.34
N ARG A 111 -2.74 -10.45 4.68
CA ARG A 111 -2.57 -11.73 5.37
C ARG A 111 -3.64 -12.76 4.97
N TRP A 112 -4.85 -12.30 4.68
CA TRP A 112 -5.95 -13.16 4.24
C TRP A 112 -5.76 -13.66 2.81
N LEU A 113 -5.28 -12.82 1.90
CA LEU A 113 -5.04 -13.19 0.50
C LEU A 113 -3.80 -14.08 0.31
N PHE A 114 -2.76 -13.92 1.13
CA PHE A 114 -1.49 -14.62 0.99
C PHE A 114 -1.13 -15.49 2.21
N PRO A 115 -1.97 -16.48 2.60
CA PRO A 115 -1.72 -17.31 3.77
C PRO A 115 -0.45 -18.16 3.63
N TRP A 116 -0.02 -18.46 2.40
CA TRP A 116 1.19 -19.24 2.12
C TRP A 116 2.51 -18.48 2.33
N SER A 117 2.47 -17.15 2.50
CA SER A 117 3.65 -16.35 2.80
C SER A 117 4.18 -16.52 4.23
N LEU A 118 3.43 -17.20 5.10
CA LEU A 118 3.76 -17.41 6.52
C LEU A 118 4.40 -18.79 6.81
N ALA A 119 4.75 -19.56 5.78
CA ALA A 119 5.44 -20.86 5.91
C ALA A 119 6.94 -20.74 5.59
#